data_AF-A0A6I4NJ31-F1
#
_entry.id   AF-A0A6I4NJ31-F1
#
_cell.length_a   1.000
_cell.length_b   1.000
_cell.length_c   1.000
_cell.angle_alpha   90.00
_cell.angle_beta   90.00
_cell.angle_gamma   90.00
#
_symmetry.space_group_name_H-M   'P 1'
#
loop_
_entity.id
_entity.type
_entity.pdbx_description
1 polymer ?
#
loop_
_entity_poly.entity_id
_entity_poly.type
_entity_poly.pdbx_seq_one_letter_code
_entity_poly.pdbx_strand_id
1 'polypeptide(L)' 'MNIQTSKIELAKIVLDIDNPDLIQEIVDFIQSKENLSDEQKHRIDEAIYSLENNEGTPHDAVMEETKNRYSKYFK' A
#
# COMPACT_ATOMS: atom_id res chain seq x y z
N MET A 1 -16.62 -16.41 8.58
CA MET A 1 -17.46 -16.07 7.40
C MET A 1 -17.20 -17.09 6.31
N ASN A 2 -18.23 -17.56 5.60
CA ASN A 2 -18.05 -18.48 4.47
C ASN A 2 -17.59 -17.69 3.25
N ILE A 3 -16.43 -18.06 2.67
CA ILE A 3 -15.83 -17.37 1.53
C ILE A 3 -16.75 -17.28 0.31
N GLN A 4 -17.63 -18.27 0.12
CA GLN A 4 -18.60 -18.26 -0.97
C GLN A 4 -19.68 -17.21 -0.75
N THR A 5 -20.14 -17.06 0.49
CA THR A 5 -21.10 -16.01 0.86
C THR A 5 -20.52 -14.62 0.62
N SER A 6 -19.26 -14.40 1.02
CA SER A 6 -18.57 -13.11 0.81
C SER A 6 -18.39 -12.76 -0.67
N LYS A 7 -18.10 -13.75 -1.54
CA LYS A 7 -18.02 -13.54 -2.98
C LYS A 7 -19.36 -13.11 -3.59
N ILE A 8 -20.45 -13.73 -3.14
CA ILE A 8 -21.81 -13.40 -3.61
C ILE A 8 -22.21 -11.99 -3.17
N GLU A 9 -21.91 -11.60 -1.93
CA GLU A 9 -22.17 -10.25 -1.43
C GLU A 9 -21.40 -9.19 -2.23
N LEU A 10 -20.12 -9.42 -2.51
CA LEU A 10 -19.33 -8.52 -3.34
C LEU A 10 -19.93 -8.39 -4.75
N ALA A 11 -20.33 -9.50 -5.37
CA ALA A 11 -20.95 -9.47 -6.69
C ALA A 11 -22.26 -8.65 -6.71
N LYS A 12 -23.08 -8.76 -5.66
CA LYS A 12 -24.31 -7.94 -5.53
C LYS A 12 -23.98 -6.46 -5.44
N ILE A 13 -23.04 -6.09 -4.57
CA ILE A 13 -22.63 -4.69 -4.39
C ILE A 13 -22.13 -4.11 -5.73
N VAL A 14 -21.34 -4.86 -6.50
CA VAL A 14 -20.82 -4.40 -7.79
C VAL A 14 -21.93 -4.27 -8.84
N LEU A 15 -22.91 -5.16 -8.86
CA LEU A 15 -24.05 -5.09 -9.79
C LEU A 15 -24.96 -3.88 -9.53
N ASP A 16 -24.99 -3.37 -8.30
CA ASP A 16 -25.79 -2.21 -7.91
C ASP A 16 -25.08 -0.87 -8.23
N ILE A 17 -23.86 -0.88 -8.78
CA ILE A 17 -23.11 0.33 -9.16
C ILE A 17 -23.43 0.73 -10.60
N ASP A 18 -24.00 1.91 -10.78
CA ASP A 18 -24.28 2.48 -12.11
C ASP A 18 -23.10 3.29 -12.71
N ASN A 19 -22.07 3.60 -11.91
CA ASN A 19 -20.93 4.40 -12.35
C ASN A 19 -19.82 3.51 -12.95
N PRO A 20 -19.56 3.57 -14.28
CA PRO A 20 -18.54 2.75 -14.92
C PRO A 20 -17.11 3.08 -14.48
N ASP A 21 -16.81 4.33 -14.13
CA ASP A 21 -15.46 4.73 -13.68
C ASP A 21 -15.13 4.07 -12.33
N LEU A 22 -16.11 4.02 -11.42
CA LEU A 22 -15.96 3.35 -10.13
C LEU A 22 -15.79 1.84 -10.29
N ILE A 23 -16.48 1.21 -11.24
CA ILE A 23 -16.29 -0.21 -11.55
C ILE A 23 -14.85 -0.45 -12.01
N GLN A 24 -14.32 0.42 -12.87
CA GLN A 24 -12.94 0.31 -13.35
C GLN A 24 -11.93 0.48 -12.21
N GLU A 25 -12.10 1.45 -11.32
CA GLU A 25 -11.25 1.62 -10.13
C GLU A 25 -11.23 0.37 -9.23
N ILE A 26 -12.38 -0.26 -9.04
CA ILE A 26 -12.49 -1.50 -8.25
C ILE A 26 -11.76 -2.66 -8.95
N VAL A 27 -11.92 -2.80 -10.27
CA VAL A 27 -11.21 -3.81 -11.05
C VAL A 27 -9.71 -3.61 -10.95
N ASP A 28 -9.24 -2.38 -11.15
CA ASP A 28 -7.83 -2.02 -11.06
C ASP A 28 -7.29 -2.30 -9.66
N PHE A 29 -8.04 -1.99 -8.59
CA PHE A 29 -7.65 -2.30 -7.22
C PHE A 29 -7.55 -3.81 -6.94
N ILE A 30 -8.50 -4.60 -7.44
CA ILE A 30 -8.49 -6.06 -7.26
C ILE A 30 -7.30 -6.67 -8.00
N GLN A 31 -6.99 -6.17 -9.20
CA GLN A 31 -5.87 -6.62 -10.01
C GLN A 31 -4.52 -6.11 -9.49
N SER A 32 -4.49 -4.90 -8.92
CA SER A 32 -3.30 -4.29 -8.31
C SER A 32 -2.92 -4.92 -6.99
N LYS A 33 -3.77 -5.79 -6.42
CA LYS A 33 -3.34 -6.75 -5.41
C LYS A 33 -2.49 -7.83 -6.08
N GLU A 34 -1.35 -7.39 -6.63
CA GLU A 34 -0.19 -8.26 -6.75
C GLU A 34 0.08 -8.84 -5.37
N ASN A 35 0.19 -10.16 -5.31
CA ASN A 35 0.76 -10.79 -4.14
C ASN A 35 2.20 -10.31 -4.07
N LEU A 36 2.51 -9.42 -3.11
CA LEU A 36 3.88 -9.11 -2.75
C LEU A 36 4.67 -10.43 -2.74
N SER A 37 5.84 -10.43 -3.39
CA SER A 37 6.71 -11.61 -3.32
C SER A 37 7.03 -11.92 -1.87
N ASP A 38 7.36 -13.17 -1.57
CA ASP A 38 7.70 -13.54 -0.18
C ASP A 38 8.90 -12.73 0.33
N GLU A 39 9.82 -12.35 -0.55
CA GLU A 39 10.91 -11.43 -0.24
C GLU A 39 10.39 -10.03 0.11
N GLN A 40 9.47 -9.46 -0.69
CA GLN A 40 8.91 -8.14 -0.40
C GLN A 40 8.15 -8.13 0.93
N LYS A 41 7.38 -9.18 1.23
CA LYS A 41 6.69 -9.33 2.52
C LYS A 41 7.70 -9.39 3.66
N HIS A 42 8.72 -10.24 3.52
CA HIS A 42 9.77 -10.38 4.53
C HIS A 42 10.48 -9.05 4.83
N ARG A 43 10.80 -8.27 3.79
CA ARG A 43 11.43 -6.95 3.93
C ARG A 43 10.53 -5.93 4.64
N ILE A 44 9.22 -6.00 4.40
CA ILE A 44 8.24 -5.17 5.12
C ILE A 44 8.18 -5.57 6.60
N ASP A 45 8.14 -6.87 6.89
CA ASP A 45 8.13 -7.38 8.27
C ASP A 45 9.39 -6.98 9.03
N GLU A 46 10.58 -7.08 8.40
CA GLU A 46 11.84 -6.59 8.97
C GLU A 46 11.79 -5.08 9.26
N ALA A 47 11.28 -4.29 8.31
CA ALA A 47 11.18 -2.84 8.48
C ALA A 47 10.24 -2.46 9.63
N ILE A 48 9.09 -3.13 9.74
CA ILE A 48 8.14 -2.92 10.85
C ILE A 48 8.81 -3.26 12.18
N TYR A 49 9.48 -4.41 12.27
CA TYR A 49 10.20 -4.83 13.47
C TYR A 49 11.27 -3.80 13.89
N SER A 50 12.08 -3.29 12.97
CA SER A 50 13.07 -2.25 13.27
C SER A 50 12.42 -0.96 13.76
N LEU A 51 11.28 -0.55 13.19
CA LEU A 51 10.55 0.63 13.65
C LEU A 51 9.99 0.46 15.07
N GLU A 52 9.45 -0.72 15.40
CA GLU A 52 8.96 -1.04 16.76
C GLU A 52 10.09 -1.00 17.80
N ASN A 53 11.31 -1.36 17.39
CA ASN A 53 12.51 -1.30 18.23
C ASN A 53 13.22 0.06 18.23
N ASN A 54 12.61 1.11 17.66
CA ASN A 54 13.17 2.46 17.54
C ASN A 54 14.51 2.50 16.75
N GLU A 55 14.73 1.57 15.83
CA GLU A 55 15.91 1.52 14.96
C GLU A 55 15.73 2.38 13.69
N GLY A 56 14.55 2.97 13.51
CA GLY A 56 14.25 3.89 12.42
C GLY A 56 14.90 5.27 12.60
N THR A 57 15.20 5.94 11.49
CA THR A 57 15.58 7.36 11.51
C THR A 57 14.33 8.23 11.32
N PRO A 58 14.10 9.27 12.15
CA PRO A 58 12.99 10.18 11.98
C PRO A 58 12.98 10.81 10.59
N HIS A 59 11.80 10.93 9.99
CA HIS A 59 11.62 11.49 8.65
C HIS A 59 12.30 12.86 8.52
N ASP A 60 12.08 13.76 9.46
CA ASP A 60 12.65 15.11 9.42
C ASP A 60 14.18 15.10 9.40
N ALA A 61 14.82 14.20 10.15
CA ALA A 61 16.26 14.06 10.18
C ALA A 61 16.81 13.58 8.82
N VAL A 62 16.15 12.60 8.21
CA VAL A 62 16.49 12.13 6.85
C VAL A 62 16.31 13.25 5.83
N MET A 63 15.23 14.02 5.95
CA MET A 63 14.93 15.11 5.01
C MET A 63 15.93 16.25 5.11
N GLU A 64 16.34 16.63 6.32
CA GLU A 64 17.37 17.65 6.54
C GLU A 64 18.73 17.18 6.02
N GLU A 65 19.15 15.93 6.29
CA GLU A 65 20.37 15.37 5.70
C GLU A 65 20.31 15.36 4.17
N THR A 66 19.16 14.98 3.60
CA THR A 66 18.94 14.94 2.15
C THR A 66 19.04 16.33 1.54
N LYS A 67 18.38 17.34 2.13
CA LYS A 67 18.47 18.74 1.70
C LYS A 67 19.91 19.24 1.74
N ASN A 68 20.64 18.92 2.80
CA ASN A 68 22.04 19.32 2.94
C ASN A 68 22.92 18.65 1.88
N ARG A 69 22.79 17.33 1.68
CA ARG A 69 23.57 16.54 0.73
C ARG A 69 23.28 16.90 -0.73
N TYR A 70 22.02 17.24 -1.02
CA TYR A 70 21.54 17.49 -2.38
C TYR A 70 21.00 18.91 -2.57
N SER A 71 21.62 19.88 -1.87
CA SER A 71 21.18 21.28 -1.80
C SER A 71 20.92 21.93 -3.16
N LYS A 72 21.63 21.52 -4.21
CA LYS A 72 21.41 21.98 -5.60
C LYS A 72 19.98 21.80 -6.12
N TYR A 73 19.19 20.88 -5.55
CA TYR A 73 17.82 20.58 -5.97
C TYR A 73 16.75 21.24 -5.09
N PHE A 74 17.11 21.86 -3.97
CA PHE A 74 16.17 22.45 -3.00
C PHE A 74 16.18 23.99 -3.03
N LYS A 75 16.33 24.57 -4.23
CA LYS A 75 16.32 26.03 -4.46
C LYS A 75 14.93 26.64 -4.32
#